data_AF-A0A8K0D5U5-F1
#
_entry.id   AF-A0A8K0D5U5-F1
#
_cell.length_a   1.000
_cell.length_b   1.000
_cell.length_c   1.000
_cell.angle_alpha   90.00
_cell.angle_beta   90.00
_cell.angle_gamma   90.00
#
_symmetry.space_group_name_H-M   'P 1'
#
loop_
_entity.id
_entity.type
_entity.pdbx_description
1 polymer ?
#
loop_
_entity_poly.entity_id
_entity_poly.type
_entity_poly.pdbx_seq_one_letter_code
_entity_poly.pdbx_strand_id
1 'polypeptide(L)'
;MKFATFLGVLLCSTALVLSDDDEKFNCTKGVYYVENKCNGCYCQDDGKLRCTLMGCATHFDQKLRNCPFGYMWTEGCERCWCVKNIGTLCTTECGRRSE
;
A
#
# COMPACT_ATOMS: atom_id res chain seq x y z
N MET A 1 12.56 -13.74 -28.10
CA MET A 1 13.01 -12.83 -29.17
C MET A 1 14.10 -11.94 -28.62
N LYS A 2 15.24 -11.92 -29.31
CA LYS A 2 16.46 -11.14 -29.00
C LYS A 2 16.17 -9.65 -29.14
N PHE A 3 16.81 -8.78 -28.35
CA PHE A 3 17.55 -7.60 -28.87
C PHE A 3 18.59 -7.15 -27.84
N ALA A 4 19.85 -7.39 -28.20
CA ALA A 4 21.02 -6.60 -27.82
C ALA A 4 20.89 -5.21 -28.54
N THR A 5 21.53 -4.08 -28.23
CA THR A 5 22.92 -3.85 -27.80
C THR A 5 23.22 -2.34 -27.70
N PHE A 6 24.36 -2.04 -27.07
CA PHE A 6 25.39 -1.03 -27.38
C PHE A 6 25.30 0.45 -26.97
N LEU A 7 26.40 0.83 -26.30
CA LEU A 7 27.04 2.14 -26.18
C LEU A 7 26.76 3.11 -27.34
N GLY A 8 26.53 4.37 -26.96
CA GLY A 8 27.25 5.48 -27.56
C GLY A 8 26.57 6.20 -28.73
N VAL A 9 26.34 7.49 -28.48
CA VAL A 9 26.30 8.58 -29.47
C VAL A 9 25.02 8.69 -30.29
N LEU A 10 24.07 9.54 -29.87
CA LEU A 10 23.74 10.82 -30.53
C LEU A 10 22.56 11.48 -29.78
N LEU A 11 22.66 12.79 -29.58
CA LEU A 11 21.79 13.63 -28.75
C LEU A 11 20.34 13.71 -29.26
N CYS A 12 19.36 13.22 -28.49
CA CYS A 12 18.13 13.95 -28.18
C CYS A 12 17.41 13.24 -27.03
N SER A 13 17.62 13.81 -25.85
CA SER A 13 17.18 13.34 -24.55
C SER A 13 15.66 13.37 -24.45
N THR A 14 15.02 12.20 -24.39
CA THR A 14 13.92 11.89 -23.47
C THR A 14 13.51 10.44 -23.69
N ALA A 15 14.34 9.48 -23.27
CA ALA A 15 13.75 8.25 -22.79
C ALA A 15 13.05 8.64 -21.48
N LEU A 16 11.73 8.83 -21.53
CA LEU A 16 10.90 8.88 -20.35
C LEU A 16 11.11 7.55 -19.63
N VAL A 17 12.06 7.53 -18.71
CA VAL A 17 12.16 6.48 -17.70
C VAL A 17 10.95 6.73 -16.80
N LEU A 18 9.82 6.12 -17.14
CA LEU A 18 8.71 5.95 -16.21
C LEU A 18 9.19 4.89 -15.21
N SER A 19 9.99 5.31 -14.23
CA SER A 19 10.25 4.51 -13.05
C SER A 19 8.96 4.53 -12.23
N ASP A 20 8.15 3.48 -12.39
CA ASP A 20 7.04 3.17 -11.50
C ASP A 20 7.62 2.72 -10.14
N ASP A 21 8.26 3.65 -9.44
CA ASP A 21 8.57 3.50 -8.02
C ASP A 21 7.29 3.80 -7.24
N ASP A 22 6.27 2.93 -7.43
CA ASP A 22 5.12 2.88 -6.54
C ASP A 22 5.66 2.79 -5.11
N GLU A 23 5.43 3.83 -4.30
CA GLU A 23 5.78 3.84 -2.89
C GLU A 23 5.05 2.69 -2.20
N LYS A 24 5.70 1.53 -2.19
CA LYS A 24 5.12 0.26 -1.78
C LYS A 24 4.89 0.32 -0.28
N PHE A 25 3.67 -0.02 0.13
CA PHE A 25 3.34 -0.18 1.55
C PHE A 25 4.44 -0.96 2.30
N ASN A 26 4.98 -0.34 3.35
CA ASN A 26 5.98 -0.93 4.22
C ASN A 26 5.34 -1.36 5.55
N CYS A 27 5.27 -2.66 5.78
CA CYS A 27 4.71 -3.24 7.00
C CYS A 27 5.67 -2.98 8.18
N THR A 28 5.27 -2.10 9.10
CA THR A 28 6.10 -1.72 10.25
C THR A 28 5.67 -2.47 11.51
N LYS A 29 6.60 -3.19 12.15
CA LYS A 29 6.34 -3.87 13.43
C LYS A 29 5.97 -2.85 14.51
N GLY A 30 5.00 -3.22 15.36
CA GLY A 30 4.49 -2.37 16.44
C GLY A 30 3.42 -1.37 16.00
N VAL A 31 3.19 -1.22 14.69
CA VAL A 31 2.06 -0.46 14.15
C VAL A 31 0.89 -1.41 13.88
N TYR A 32 -0.29 -1.00 14.31
CA TYR A 32 -1.53 -1.72 14.04
C TYR A 32 -2.24 -1.10 12.82
N TYR A 33 -2.83 -1.98 12.01
CA TYR A 33 -3.51 -1.60 10.78
C TYR A 33 -4.92 -2.17 10.73
N VAL A 34 -5.79 -1.56 9.93
CA VAL A 34 -7.10 -2.09 9.60
C VAL A 34 -7.24 -2.18 8.09
N GLU A 35 -7.49 -3.39 7.60
CA GLU A 35 -7.82 -3.69 6.21
C GLU A 35 -9.29 -3.39 5.97
N ASN A 36 -9.57 -2.57 4.95
CA ASN A 36 -10.90 -2.26 4.43
C ASN A 36 -11.88 -1.83 5.53
N LYS A 37 -11.41 -1.12 6.56
CA LYS A 37 -12.17 -0.72 7.76
C LYS A 37 -12.86 -1.92 8.47
N CYS A 38 -12.35 -3.14 8.29
CA CYS A 38 -12.95 -4.38 8.77
C CYS A 38 -11.96 -5.26 9.55
N ASN A 39 -10.92 -5.78 8.90
CA ASN A 39 -10.00 -6.74 9.53
C ASN A 39 -8.85 -6.04 10.22
N GLY A 40 -8.60 -6.40 11.49
CA GLY A 40 -7.43 -5.94 12.21
C GLY A 40 -6.17 -6.67 11.74
N CYS A 41 -5.10 -5.93 11.50
CA CYS A 41 -3.85 -6.45 10.97
C CYS A 41 -2.62 -6.00 11.78
N TYR A 42 -1.59 -6.83 11.77
CA TYR A 42 -0.28 -6.54 12.36
C TYR A 42 0.85 -7.09 11.49
N CYS A 43 2.05 -6.54 11.65
CA CYS A 43 3.25 -7.00 10.96
C CYS A 43 4.02 -8.02 11.80
N GLN A 44 4.39 -9.13 11.18
CA GLN A 44 5.30 -10.13 11.73
C GLN A 44 6.77 -9.70 11.59
N ASP A 45 7.67 -10.43 12.25
CA ASP A 45 9.12 -10.16 12.23
C ASP A 45 9.76 -10.27 10.85
N ASP A 46 9.14 -11.02 9.94
CA ASP A 46 9.56 -11.18 8.55
C ASP A 46 8.98 -10.10 7.61
N GLY A 47 8.32 -9.08 8.16
CA GLY A 47 7.69 -8.00 7.42
C GLY A 47 6.37 -8.39 6.75
N LYS A 48 5.82 -9.59 7.00
CA LYS A 48 4.53 -9.99 6.45
C LYS A 48 3.38 -9.42 7.28
N LEU A 49 2.38 -8.91 6.57
CA LEU A 49 1.11 -8.50 7.16
C LEU A 49 0.24 -9.73 7.46
N ARG A 50 -0.34 -9.78 8.66
CA ARG A 50 -1.32 -10.79 9.08
C ARG A 50 -2.58 -10.08 9.54
N CYS A 51 -3.72 -10.47 8.98
CA CYS A 51 -5.02 -9.89 9.28
C CYS A 51 -5.96 -10.95 9.87
N THR A 52 -6.95 -10.50 10.65
CA THR A 52 -8.11 -11.34 11.01
C THR A 52 -8.91 -11.72 9.76
N LEU A 53 -9.77 -12.74 9.87
CA LEU A 53 -10.66 -13.18 8.78
C LEU A 53 -12.12 -13.04 9.21
N MET A 54 -12.58 -11.81 9.44
CA MET A 54 -13.95 -11.48 9.77
C MET A 54 -14.80 -11.34 8.50
N GLY A 55 -16.10 -11.65 8.61
CA GLY A 55 -17.05 -11.38 7.53
C GLY A 55 -17.31 -9.88 7.43
N CYS A 56 -16.92 -9.27 6.32
CA CYS A 56 -17.06 -7.83 6.10
C CYS A 56 -18.36 -7.52 5.30
N ALA A 57 -18.99 -6.37 5.59
CA ALA A 57 -20.26 -5.98 4.98
C ALA A 57 -20.06 -5.50 3.53
N THR A 58 -20.52 -6.32 2.59
CA THR A 58 -20.19 -6.30 1.14
C THR A 58 -20.28 -4.96 0.43
N HIS A 59 -21.21 -4.07 0.81
CA HIS A 59 -21.42 -2.79 0.12
C HIS A 59 -20.41 -1.70 0.49
N PHE A 60 -19.94 -1.65 1.74
CA PHE A 60 -18.92 -0.67 2.15
C PHE A 60 -17.50 -1.14 1.79
N ASP A 61 -17.28 -2.45 1.70
CA ASP A 61 -15.98 -3.04 1.39
C ASP A 61 -15.56 -2.89 -0.07
N GLN A 62 -16.49 -2.91 -1.03
CA GLN A 62 -16.12 -2.91 -2.45
C GLN A 62 -15.35 -1.65 -2.86
N LYS A 63 -15.77 -0.48 -2.36
CA LYS A 63 -15.05 0.78 -2.65
C LYS A 63 -13.65 0.78 -2.03
N LEU A 64 -13.51 0.22 -0.83
CA LEU A 64 -12.24 0.14 -0.12
C LEU A 64 -11.29 -0.89 -0.75
N ARG A 65 -11.82 -1.97 -1.31
CA ARG A 65 -11.06 -2.97 -2.08
C ARG A 65 -10.59 -2.46 -3.44
N ASN A 66 -11.37 -1.56 -4.05
CA ASN A 66 -11.13 -1.02 -5.40
C ASN A 66 -10.59 0.42 -5.37
N CYS A 67 -9.56 0.67 -4.56
CA CYS A 67 -8.82 1.94 -4.59
C CYS A 67 -7.73 1.93 -5.68
N PRO A 68 -7.23 3.10 -6.13
CA PRO A 68 -6.11 3.17 -7.08
C PRO A 68 -4.82 2.67 -6.42
N PHE A 69 -4.19 1.62 -6.98
CA PHE A 69 -2.97 1.04 -6.41
C PHE A 69 -1.85 2.08 -6.28
N GLY A 70 -1.04 1.94 -5.22
CA GLY A 70 0.06 2.87 -4.93
C GLY A 70 -0.39 4.20 -4.34
N TYR A 71 -1.70 4.49 -4.35
CA TYR A 71 -2.22 5.71 -3.74
C TYR A 71 -2.11 5.67 -2.22
N MET A 72 -1.59 6.75 -1.64
CA MET A 72 -1.49 6.97 -0.21
C MET A 72 -2.21 8.26 0.16
N TRP A 73 -2.91 8.26 1.29
CA TRP A 73 -3.58 9.45 1.81
C TRP A 73 -3.60 9.45 3.33
N THR A 74 -4.05 10.55 3.91
CA THR A 74 -4.28 10.70 5.35
C THR A 74 -5.74 11.07 5.58
N GLU A 75 -6.41 10.33 6.47
CA GLU A 75 -7.78 10.62 6.92
C GLU A 75 -7.71 10.96 8.42
N GLY A 76 -7.78 12.25 8.74
CA GLY A 76 -7.51 12.73 10.11
C GLY A 76 -6.07 12.47 10.52
N CYS A 77 -5.86 11.50 11.40
CA CYS A 77 -4.56 11.05 11.90
C CYS A 77 -4.08 9.76 11.22
N GLU A 78 -4.97 9.03 10.55
CA GLU A 78 -4.71 7.71 10.02
C GLU A 78 -3.97 7.87 8.69
N ARG A 79 -2.85 7.15 8.53
CA ARG A 79 -2.22 7.00 7.22
C ARG A 79 -2.79 5.77 6.55
N CYS A 80 -3.20 5.92 5.30
CA CYS A 80 -3.85 4.88 4.51
C CYS A 80 -3.11 4.66 3.21
N TRP A 81 -3.02 3.38 2.81
CA TRP A 81 -2.43 2.93 1.56
C TRP A 81 -3.44 2.11 0.77
N CYS A 82 -3.38 2.21 -0.55
CA CYS A 82 -4.01 1.26 -1.44
C CYS A 82 -3.02 0.17 -1.85
N VAL A 83 -3.20 -1.02 -1.30
CA VAL A 83 -2.31 -2.16 -1.49
C VAL A 83 -2.92 -3.17 -2.44
N LYS A 84 -2.13 -3.60 -3.43
CA LYS A 84 -2.55 -4.59 -4.44
C LYS A 84 -3.11 -5.86 -3.77
N ASN A 85 -4.26 -6.33 -4.25
CA ASN A 85 -5.01 -7.50 -3.75
C ASN A 85 -5.54 -7.40 -2.32
N ILE A 86 -5.29 -6.32 -1.59
CA ILE A 86 -5.81 -6.08 -0.24
C ILE A 86 -6.89 -4.99 -0.29
N GLY A 87 -6.61 -3.89 -1.01
CA GLY A 87 -7.44 -2.69 -0.97
C GLY A 87 -6.88 -1.65 -0.03
N THR A 88 -7.75 -1.02 0.74
CA THR A 88 -7.39 0.03 1.69
C THR A 88 -6.81 -0.60 2.95
N LEU A 89 -5.65 -0.12 3.38
CA LEU A 89 -5.02 -0.49 4.64
C LEU A 89 -4.65 0.80 5.38
N CYS A 90 -5.22 1.02 6.56
CA CYS A 90 -4.99 2.24 7.34
C CYS A 90 -4.34 1.92 8.68
N THR A 91 -3.46 2.79 9.19
CA THR A 91 -3.02 2.71 10.58
C THR A 91 -4.19 2.98 11.52
N THR A 92 -4.26 2.31 12.67
CA THR A 92 -5.29 2.60 13.70
C THR A 92 -4.95 3.77 14.62
N GLU A 93 -3.75 4.32 14.49
CA GLU A 93 -3.21 5.28 15.46
C GLU A 93 -3.58 6.73 15.09
N CYS A 94 -4.73 7.17 15.59
CA CYS A 94 -4.79 8.50 16.21
C CYS A 94 -4.11 8.37 17.56
N GLY A 95 -3.16 9.25 17.89
CA GLY A 95 -2.55 9.30 19.21
C GLY A 95 -3.61 9.47 20.32
N ARG A 96 -4.20 8.37 20.78
CA ARG A 96 -4.74 8.28 22.13
C ARG A 96 -3.51 8.21 23.02
N ARG A 97 -3.39 9.17 23.94
CA ARG A 97 -2.58 8.98 25.14
C ARG A 97 -2.92 7.58 25.66
N SER A 98 -1.89 6.79 25.88
CA SER A 98 -1.92 5.71 26.86
C SER A 98 -2.63 6.24 28.11
N GLU A 99 -3.86 5.78 28.35
CA GLU A 99 -4.49 5.85 29.66
C GLU A 99 -3.84 4.81 30.59
#